data_AF-A0A2A9K5I2-F1
#
_entry.id   AF-A0A2A9K5I2-F1
#
_cell.length_a   1.000
_cell.length_b   1.000
_cell.length_c   1.000
_cell.angle_alpha   90.00
_cell.angle_beta   90.00
_cell.angle_gamma   90.00
#
_symmetry.space_group_name_H-M   'P 1'
#
loop_
_entity.id
_entity.type
_entity.pdbx_description
1 polymer ?
#
loop_
_entity_poly.entity_id
_entity_poly.type
_entity_poly.pdbx_seq_one_letter_code
_entity_poly.pdbx_strand_id
1 'polypeptide(L)'
;MLEFLTGTGLATSAGLNAYIPLFALGLLDRFTGLVDLPAGWTWLSADASLWILGVLLALELVADKIPGVDAVNDAVQTVVRPAAGGIVFASGVGAETTAVHDPGTLFAGSGWVPVIIGAGIALAVHLAKAGTRVGANTVTVGAAAPVLSAAEDVSAAGLVAAALFLPVLVAVLVVAVVVGLWLLARRFRDRRTRGRAAAVPGGPEWSA
;
A
#
# COMPACT_ATOMS: atom_id res chain seq x y z
N MET A 1 11.64 -16.97 2.78
CA MET A 1 12.08 -15.58 3.09
C MET A 1 11.76 -14.60 1.95
N LEU A 2 12.10 -14.94 0.70
CA LEU A 2 11.77 -14.10 -0.46
C LEU A 2 10.27 -14.06 -0.73
N GLU A 3 9.53 -15.14 -0.45
CA GLU A 3 8.07 -15.16 -0.56
C GLU A 3 7.41 -14.15 0.39
N PHE A 4 7.94 -13.97 1.61
CA PHE A 4 7.46 -12.96 2.55
C PHE A 4 7.70 -11.53 2.04
N LEU A 5 8.86 -11.26 1.43
CA LEU A 5 9.15 -9.96 0.81
C LEU A 5 8.25 -9.69 -0.40
N THR A 6 7.99 -10.71 -1.19
CA THR A 6 7.05 -10.66 -2.33
C THR A 6 5.64 -10.31 -1.83
N GLY A 7 5.11 -11.07 -0.86
CA GLY A 7 3.82 -10.79 -0.24
C GLY A 7 3.75 -9.39 0.37
N THR A 8 4.81 -8.96 1.07
CA THR A 8 4.89 -7.62 1.67
C THR A 8 4.84 -6.51 0.61
N GLY A 9 5.57 -6.67 -0.50
CA GLY A 9 5.58 -5.70 -1.58
C GLY A 9 4.23 -5.59 -2.28
N LEU A 10 3.59 -6.73 -2.53
CA LEU A 10 2.23 -6.80 -3.08
C LEU A 10 1.20 -6.17 -2.14
N ALA A 11 1.26 -6.45 -0.84
CA ALA A 11 0.36 -5.84 0.15
C ALA A 11 0.58 -4.33 0.27
N THR A 12 1.84 -3.88 0.21
CA THR A 12 2.19 -2.46 0.20
C THR A 12 1.62 -1.78 -1.05
N SER A 13 1.73 -2.44 -2.21
CA SER A 13 1.11 -1.97 -3.46
C SER A 13 -0.42 -1.87 -3.33
N ALA A 14 -1.08 -2.87 -2.73
CA ALA A 14 -2.52 -2.86 -2.51
C ALA A 14 -2.99 -1.70 -1.61
N GLY A 15 -2.15 -1.28 -0.66
CA GLY A 15 -2.38 -0.07 0.13
C GLY A 15 -2.36 1.23 -0.69
N LEU A 16 -1.60 1.29 -1.80
CA LEU A 16 -1.53 2.44 -2.72
C LEU A 16 -2.55 2.39 -3.86
N ASN A 17 -2.81 1.20 -4.41
CA ASN A 17 -3.94 0.91 -5.30
C ASN A 17 -4.38 -0.56 -5.13
N ALA A 18 -5.63 -0.82 -4.70
CA ALA A 18 -6.10 -2.17 -4.41
C ALA A 18 -6.07 -3.10 -5.63
N TYR A 19 -6.40 -2.56 -6.80
CA TYR A 19 -6.71 -3.37 -7.98
C TYR A 19 -5.47 -3.66 -8.83
N ILE A 20 -4.45 -2.79 -8.82
CA ILE A 20 -3.19 -3.01 -9.56
C ILE A 20 -2.55 -4.37 -9.22
N PRO A 21 -2.23 -4.71 -7.96
CA PRO A 21 -1.60 -5.99 -7.64
C PRO A 21 -2.54 -7.18 -7.86
N LEU A 22 -3.84 -7.06 -7.59
CA LEU A 22 -4.81 -8.13 -7.84
C LEU A 22 -4.90 -8.47 -9.33
N PHE A 23 -5.05 -7.45 -10.17
CA PHE A 23 -5.16 -7.60 -11.61
C PHE A 23 -3.86 -8.10 -12.22
N ALA A 24 -2.71 -7.60 -11.76
CA ALA A 24 -1.40 -8.05 -12.23
C ALA A 24 -1.17 -9.54 -11.91
N LEU A 25 -1.45 -10.00 -10.69
CA LEU A 25 -1.31 -11.42 -10.34
C LEU A 25 -2.20 -12.30 -11.22
N GLY A 26 -3.48 -11.93 -11.40
CA GLY A 26 -4.39 -12.69 -12.25
C GLY A 26 -3.97 -12.74 -13.71
N LEU A 27 -3.46 -11.64 -14.27
CA LEU A 27 -2.97 -11.61 -15.66
C LEU A 27 -1.70 -12.44 -15.84
N LEU A 28 -0.76 -12.35 -14.89
CA LEU A 28 0.52 -13.06 -14.99
C LEU A 28 0.34 -14.57 -14.89
N ASP A 29 -0.48 -15.01 -13.93
CA ASP A 29 -0.92 -16.40 -13.78
C ASP A 29 -1.60 -16.93 -15.04
N ARG A 30 -2.47 -16.12 -15.65
CA ARG A 30 -3.22 -16.57 -16.83
C ARG A 30 -2.38 -16.67 -18.11
N PHE A 31 -1.47 -15.72 -18.34
CA PHE A 31 -0.94 -15.48 -19.69
C PHE A 31 0.57 -15.63 -19.85
N THR A 32 1.35 -15.71 -18.76
CA THR A 32 2.81 -15.60 -18.86
C THR A 32 3.60 -16.73 -18.21
N GLY A 33 3.00 -17.47 -17.27
CA GLY A 33 3.71 -18.47 -16.47
C GLY A 33 4.83 -17.87 -15.59
N LEU A 34 4.84 -16.54 -15.41
CA LEU A 34 5.80 -15.84 -14.54
C LEU A 34 5.37 -15.88 -13.06
N VAL A 35 4.11 -16.21 -12.83
CA VAL A 35 3.47 -16.39 -11.52
C VAL A 35 2.59 -17.62 -11.66
N ASP A 36 2.65 -18.55 -10.70
CA ASP A 36 1.68 -19.62 -10.56
C ASP A 36 0.98 -19.47 -9.19
N LEU A 37 -0.30 -19.15 -9.22
CA LEU A 37 -1.10 -18.93 -8.02
C LEU A 37 -1.43 -20.27 -7.35
N PRO A 38 -1.36 -20.34 -6.00
CA PRO A 38 -1.77 -21.54 -5.29
C PRO A 38 -3.28 -21.73 -5.41
N ALA A 39 -3.74 -22.99 -5.28
CA ALA A 39 -5.12 -23.41 -5.59
C ALA A 39 -6.22 -22.49 -5.02
N GLY A 40 -6.07 -22.00 -3.78
CA GLY A 40 -7.04 -21.13 -3.12
C GLY A 40 -7.19 -19.72 -3.73
N TRP A 41 -6.26 -19.30 -4.58
CA TRP A 41 -6.22 -17.96 -5.18
C TRP A 41 -6.33 -17.96 -6.72
N THR A 42 -6.38 -19.13 -7.35
CA THR A 42 -6.52 -19.30 -8.81
C THR A 42 -7.78 -18.65 -9.40
N TRP A 43 -8.80 -18.35 -8.59
CA TRP A 43 -9.97 -17.61 -9.05
C TRP A 43 -9.62 -16.19 -9.54
N LEU A 44 -8.48 -15.61 -9.15
CA LEU A 44 -8.00 -14.30 -9.63
C LEU A 44 -7.73 -14.29 -11.14
N SER A 45 -7.34 -15.43 -11.74
CA SER A 45 -7.10 -15.54 -13.18
C SER A 45 -8.34 -15.94 -13.99
N ALA A 46 -9.50 -16.15 -13.34
CA ALA A 46 -10.76 -16.42 -14.03
C ALA A 46 -11.22 -15.21 -14.87
N ASP A 47 -11.90 -15.47 -15.99
CA ASP A 47 -12.34 -14.42 -16.94
C ASP A 47 -13.18 -13.33 -16.25
N ALA A 48 -14.17 -13.76 -15.46
CA ALA A 48 -15.03 -12.84 -14.73
C ALA A 48 -14.23 -11.96 -13.75
N SER A 49 -13.29 -12.56 -13.02
CA SER A 49 -12.43 -11.84 -12.08
C SER A 49 -11.58 -10.79 -12.78
N LEU A 50 -10.94 -11.14 -13.90
CA LEU A 50 -10.11 -10.21 -14.67
C LEU A 50 -10.94 -9.05 -15.24
N TRP A 51 -12.13 -9.31 -15.78
CA TRP A 51 -13.01 -8.24 -16.26
C TRP A 51 -13.45 -7.32 -15.12
N ILE A 52 -13.87 -7.89 -13.98
CA ILE A 52 -14.29 -7.10 -12.81
C ILE A 52 -13.12 -6.27 -12.28
N LEU A 53 -11.96 -6.87 -12.05
CA LEU A 53 -10.76 -6.18 -11.56
C LEU A 53 -10.28 -5.12 -12.55
N GLY A 54 -10.34 -5.37 -13.85
CA GLY A 54 -9.98 -4.39 -14.88
C GLY A 54 -10.91 -3.18 -14.88
N VAL A 55 -12.22 -3.39 -14.74
CA VAL A 55 -13.20 -2.30 -14.62
C VAL A 55 -12.99 -1.52 -13.32
N LEU A 56 -12.84 -2.21 -12.19
CA LEU A 56 -12.59 -1.57 -10.89
C LEU A 56 -11.28 -0.77 -10.90
N LEU A 57 -10.23 -1.29 -11.52
CA LEU A 57 -8.97 -0.58 -11.72
C LEU A 57 -9.20 0.68 -12.56
N ALA A 58 -9.90 0.58 -13.70
CA ALA A 58 -10.18 1.74 -14.53
C ALA A 58 -10.99 2.81 -13.77
N LEU A 59 -11.98 2.39 -12.98
CA LEU A 59 -12.77 3.29 -12.14
C LEU A 59 -11.89 3.98 -11.07
N GLU A 60 -11.04 3.23 -10.37
CA GLU A 60 -10.10 3.78 -9.38
C GLU A 60 -9.18 4.83 -10.01
N LEU A 61 -8.60 4.52 -11.17
CA LEU A 61 -7.69 5.42 -11.88
C LEU A 61 -8.39 6.74 -12.26
N VAL A 62 -9.68 6.72 -12.55
CA VAL A 62 -10.45 7.93 -12.88
C VAL A 62 -10.91 8.66 -11.62
N ALA A 63 -11.48 7.93 -10.65
CA ALA A 63 -12.06 8.49 -9.43
C ALA A 63 -11.04 9.26 -8.59
N ASP A 64 -9.83 8.71 -8.42
CA ASP A 64 -8.78 9.33 -7.60
C ASP A 64 -8.24 10.66 -8.16
N LYS A 65 -8.56 10.98 -9.42
CA LYS A 65 -8.11 12.20 -10.11
C LYS A 65 -9.14 13.32 -10.06
N ILE A 66 -10.36 13.06 -9.60
CA ILE A 66 -11.42 14.06 -9.50
C ILE A 66 -11.49 14.57 -8.05
N PRO A 67 -11.20 15.86 -7.79
CA PRO A 67 -11.25 16.41 -6.44
C PRO A 67 -12.64 16.25 -5.80
N GLY A 68 -12.69 15.71 -4.58
CA GLY A 68 -13.92 15.45 -3.83
C GLY A 68 -14.46 14.04 -4.06
N VAL A 69 -14.33 13.48 -5.27
CA VAL A 69 -14.62 12.06 -5.53
C VAL A 69 -13.53 11.20 -4.90
N ASP A 70 -12.27 11.64 -4.97
CA ASP A 70 -11.12 10.98 -4.34
C ASP A 70 -11.34 10.72 -2.84
N ALA A 71 -11.89 11.69 -2.11
CA ALA A 71 -12.17 11.54 -0.68
C ALA A 71 -13.25 10.48 -0.38
N VAL A 72 -14.30 10.41 -1.21
CA VAL A 72 -15.36 9.39 -1.08
C VAL A 72 -14.80 8.01 -1.42
N ASN A 73 -14.00 7.94 -2.49
CA ASN A 73 -13.33 6.71 -2.89
C ASN A 73 -12.40 6.20 -1.78
N ASP A 74 -11.55 7.06 -1.21
CA ASP A 74 -10.64 6.72 -0.11
C ASP A 74 -11.39 6.18 1.12
N ALA A 75 -12.62 6.65 1.39
CA ALA A 75 -13.45 6.13 2.46
C ALA A 75 -13.88 4.68 2.20
N VAL A 76 -14.39 4.38 0.99
CA VAL A 76 -14.72 3.00 0.58
C VAL A 76 -13.48 2.11 0.62
N GLN A 77 -12.37 2.64 0.15
CA GLN A 77 -11.11 1.93 0.05
C GLN A 77 -10.46 1.62 1.40
N THR A 78 -10.93 2.22 2.49
CA THR A 78 -10.54 1.84 3.86
C THR A 78 -10.90 0.39 4.20
N VAL A 79 -11.89 -0.19 3.51
CA VAL A 79 -12.26 -1.61 3.66
C VAL A 79 -11.69 -2.46 2.53
N VAL A 80 -11.76 -1.96 1.29
CA VAL A 80 -11.38 -2.72 0.09
C VAL A 80 -9.86 -2.93 0.01
N ARG A 81 -9.04 -1.92 0.32
CA ARG A 81 -7.57 -2.05 0.26
C ARG A 81 -7.01 -3.06 1.27
N PRO A 82 -7.44 -3.10 2.54
CA PRO A 82 -7.03 -4.17 3.45
C PRO A 82 -7.44 -5.56 2.96
N ALA A 83 -8.66 -5.71 2.43
CA ALA A 83 -9.10 -6.99 1.87
C ALA A 83 -8.21 -7.42 0.70
N ALA A 84 -7.97 -6.52 -0.25
CA ALA A 84 -7.06 -6.75 -1.38
C ALA A 84 -5.64 -7.07 -0.91
N GLY A 85 -5.12 -6.33 0.06
CA GLY A 85 -3.81 -6.54 0.66
C GLY A 85 -3.64 -7.92 1.27
N GLY A 86 -4.66 -8.40 1.98
CA GLY A 86 -4.67 -9.75 2.53
C GLY A 86 -4.64 -10.82 1.44
N ILE A 87 -5.45 -10.66 0.39
CA ILE A 87 -5.50 -11.58 -0.76
C ILE A 87 -4.14 -11.64 -1.45
N VAL A 88 -3.56 -10.49 -1.83
CA VAL A 88 -2.30 -10.48 -2.61
C VAL A 88 -1.09 -10.87 -1.78
N PHE A 89 -1.10 -10.62 -0.45
CA PHE A 89 -0.07 -11.14 0.44
C PHE A 89 -0.14 -12.66 0.50
N ALA A 90 -1.31 -13.21 0.82
CA ALA A 90 -1.52 -14.65 0.94
C ALA A 90 -1.27 -15.39 -0.38
N SER A 91 -1.61 -14.75 -1.50
CA SER A 91 -1.27 -15.23 -2.85
C SER A 91 0.24 -15.20 -3.07
N GLY A 92 0.89 -14.07 -2.83
CA GLY A 92 2.31 -13.87 -3.10
C GLY A 92 3.25 -14.71 -2.23
N VAL A 93 2.90 -15.00 -0.97
CA VAL A 93 3.72 -15.88 -0.12
C VAL A 93 3.61 -17.35 -0.51
N GLY A 94 2.55 -17.74 -1.22
CA GLY A 94 2.30 -19.13 -1.63
C GLY A 94 2.39 -19.35 -3.14
N ALA A 95 2.71 -18.32 -3.91
CA ALA A 95 2.86 -18.41 -5.36
C ALA A 95 4.29 -18.75 -5.74
N GLU A 96 4.43 -19.59 -6.77
CA GLU A 96 5.70 -19.66 -7.50
C GLU A 96 5.80 -18.43 -8.39
N THR A 97 6.99 -17.84 -8.44
CA THR A 97 7.26 -16.64 -9.23
C THR A 97 8.65 -16.72 -9.84
N THR A 98 8.99 -15.79 -10.73
CA THR A 98 10.35 -15.68 -11.26
C THR A 98 11.45 -15.57 -10.21
N ALA A 99 11.16 -15.02 -9.03
CA ALA A 99 12.14 -14.84 -7.96
C ALA A 99 12.02 -15.89 -6.84
N VAL A 100 10.94 -16.68 -6.82
CA VAL A 100 10.61 -17.64 -5.77
C VAL A 100 10.17 -18.96 -6.40
N HIS A 101 11.03 -19.96 -6.32
CA HIS A 101 10.72 -21.34 -6.72
C HIS A 101 10.60 -22.18 -5.45
N ASP A 102 9.54 -22.98 -5.32
CA ASP A 102 9.19 -23.75 -4.10
C ASP A 102 8.96 -22.85 -2.85
N PRO A 103 7.86 -22.08 -2.81
CA PRO A 103 7.55 -21.17 -1.71
C PRO A 103 7.50 -21.93 -0.38
N GLY A 104 8.25 -21.41 0.60
CA GLY A 104 8.48 -22.09 1.88
C GLY A 104 7.23 -22.29 2.74
N THR A 105 7.34 -23.17 3.74
CA THR A 105 6.26 -23.58 4.64
C THR A 105 5.95 -22.58 5.76
N LEU A 106 6.42 -21.34 5.68
CA LEU A 106 6.34 -20.32 6.75
C LEU A 106 4.91 -20.13 7.29
N PHE A 107 3.88 -20.45 6.50
CA PHE A 107 2.47 -20.38 6.89
C PHE A 107 1.68 -21.68 6.63
N ALA A 108 2.35 -22.82 6.46
CA ALA A 108 1.76 -24.09 6.01
C ALA A 108 0.64 -24.67 6.91
N GLY A 109 0.39 -24.09 8.09
CA GLY A 109 -0.69 -24.50 8.99
C GLY A 109 -1.71 -23.41 9.34
N SER A 110 -1.58 -22.20 8.79
CA SER A 110 -2.35 -21.03 9.26
C SER A 110 -2.89 -20.20 8.10
N GLY A 111 -3.87 -20.74 7.38
CA GLY A 111 -4.41 -20.13 6.14
C GLY A 111 -4.85 -18.65 6.26
N TRP A 112 -5.27 -18.20 7.45
CA TRP A 112 -5.73 -16.82 7.67
C TRP A 112 -4.63 -15.85 8.11
N VAL A 113 -3.49 -16.34 8.61
CA VAL A 113 -2.42 -15.48 9.15
C VAL A 113 -1.79 -14.60 8.06
N PRO A 114 -1.42 -15.14 6.87
CA PRO A 114 -0.95 -14.31 5.77
C PRO A 114 -1.94 -13.22 5.36
N VAL A 115 -3.24 -13.56 5.33
CA VAL A 115 -4.30 -12.63 4.96
C VAL A 115 -4.36 -11.46 5.95
N ILE A 116 -4.31 -11.73 7.25
CA ILE A 116 -4.34 -10.70 8.29
C ILE A 116 -3.10 -9.81 8.22
N ILE A 117 -1.91 -10.39 8.00
CA ILE A 117 -0.67 -9.63 7.85
C ILE A 117 -0.76 -8.70 6.64
N GLY A 118 -1.15 -9.22 5.48
CA GLY A 118 -1.33 -8.43 4.27
C GLY A 118 -2.35 -7.31 4.42
N ALA A 119 -3.48 -7.60 5.08
CA ALA A 119 -4.51 -6.61 5.35
C ALA A 119 -4.01 -5.47 6.25
N GLY A 120 -3.25 -5.80 7.29
CA GLY A 120 -2.63 -4.82 8.18
C GLY A 120 -1.62 -3.92 7.46
N ILE A 121 -0.77 -4.50 6.59
CA ILE A 121 0.20 -3.75 5.78
C ILE A 121 -0.53 -2.79 4.84
N ALA A 122 -1.50 -3.27 4.07
CA ALA A 122 -2.25 -2.44 3.12
C ALA A 122 -3.03 -1.32 3.83
N LEU A 123 -3.64 -1.61 4.98
CA LEU A 123 -4.32 -0.60 5.78
C LEU A 123 -3.35 0.50 6.24
N ALA A 124 -2.18 0.12 6.75
CA ALA A 124 -1.19 1.08 7.23
C ALA A 124 -0.72 2.02 6.10
N VAL A 125 -0.48 1.48 4.91
CA VAL A 125 -0.09 2.26 3.73
C VAL A 125 -1.23 3.16 3.26
N HIS A 126 -2.46 2.65 3.20
CA HIS A 126 -3.63 3.45 2.84
C HIS A 126 -3.83 4.64 3.79
N LEU A 127 -3.74 4.41 5.10
CA LEU A 127 -3.86 5.48 6.09
C LEU A 127 -2.75 6.53 5.96
N ALA A 128 -1.53 6.12 5.61
CA ALA A 128 -0.44 7.04 5.33
C ALA A 128 -0.76 7.90 4.08
N LYS A 129 -1.25 7.31 3.00
CA LYS A 129 -1.73 8.00 1.78
C LYS A 129 -2.87 8.98 2.10
N ALA A 130 -3.91 8.54 2.80
CA ALA A 130 -5.04 9.38 3.15
C ALA A 130 -4.57 10.61 3.97
N GLY A 131 -3.62 10.41 4.88
CA GLY A 131 -3.00 11.48 5.66
C GLY A 131 -2.24 12.50 4.81
N THR A 132 -1.48 12.08 3.80
CA THR A 132 -0.76 13.00 2.90
C THR A 132 -1.73 13.78 2.01
N ARG A 133 -2.81 13.15 1.54
CA ARG A 133 -3.86 13.79 0.74
C ARG A 133 -4.58 14.91 1.50
N VAL A 134 -4.92 14.71 2.78
CA VAL A 134 -5.51 15.77 3.60
C VAL A 134 -4.60 17.01 3.66
N GLY A 135 -3.29 16.81 3.87
CA GLY A 135 -2.32 17.91 3.86
C GLY A 135 -2.18 18.60 2.50
N ALA A 136 -2.09 17.83 1.42
CA ALA A 136 -1.92 18.38 0.07
C ALA A 136 -3.18 19.11 -0.42
N ASN A 137 -4.36 18.52 -0.22
CA ASN A 137 -5.63 19.06 -0.70
C ASN A 137 -6.03 20.33 0.07
N THR A 138 -5.69 20.45 1.37
CA THR A 138 -5.94 21.68 2.13
C THR A 138 -5.10 22.86 1.64
N VAL A 139 -3.88 22.61 1.18
CA VAL A 139 -2.98 23.67 0.67
C VAL A 139 -3.31 24.04 -0.79
N THR A 140 -3.68 23.05 -1.60
CA THR A 140 -3.84 23.22 -3.06
C THR A 140 -5.29 23.28 -3.54
N VAL A 141 -6.26 23.21 -2.62
CA VAL A 141 -7.69 23.12 -2.92
C VAL A 141 -7.98 21.99 -3.93
N GLY A 142 -7.31 20.85 -3.75
CA GLY A 142 -7.46 19.66 -4.58
C GLY A 142 -6.66 19.65 -5.89
N ALA A 143 -5.96 20.72 -6.25
CA ALA A 143 -5.19 20.76 -7.50
C ALA A 143 -4.01 19.76 -7.54
N ALA A 144 -3.51 19.33 -6.38
CA ALA A 144 -2.46 18.30 -6.31
C ALA A 144 -2.98 16.87 -6.48
N ALA A 145 -4.29 16.62 -6.36
CA ALA A 145 -4.87 15.28 -6.33
C ALA A 145 -4.54 14.43 -7.57
N PRO A 146 -4.62 14.93 -8.82
CA PRO A 146 -4.33 14.11 -10.00
C PRO A 146 -2.86 13.68 -10.07
N VAL A 147 -1.93 14.57 -9.73
CA VAL A 147 -0.49 14.28 -9.78
C VAL A 147 -0.11 13.29 -8.69
N LEU A 148 -0.64 13.46 -7.48
CA LEU A 148 -0.38 12.56 -6.37
C LEU A 148 -0.99 11.17 -6.65
N SER A 149 -2.22 11.10 -7.18
CA SER A 149 -2.85 9.86 -7.66
C SER A 149 -1.99 9.15 -8.70
N ALA A 150 -1.53 9.86 -9.73
CA ALA A 150 -0.70 9.26 -10.77
C ALA A 150 0.63 8.72 -10.21
N ALA A 151 1.25 9.43 -9.27
CA ALA A 151 2.46 8.97 -8.60
C ALA A 151 2.21 7.72 -7.75
N GLU A 152 1.08 7.63 -7.08
CA GLU A 152 0.66 6.44 -6.32
C GLU A 152 0.42 5.24 -7.23
N ASP A 153 -0.27 5.41 -8.36
CA ASP A 153 -0.53 4.35 -9.34
C ASP A 153 0.77 3.79 -9.93
N VAL A 154 1.70 4.67 -10.32
CA VAL A 154 3.03 4.29 -10.81
C VAL A 154 3.84 3.59 -9.71
N SER A 155 3.76 4.08 -8.47
CA SER A 155 4.45 3.46 -7.34
C SER A 155 3.88 2.07 -7.03
N ALA A 156 2.55 1.90 -7.10
CA ALA A 156 1.89 0.62 -6.91
C ALA A 156 2.30 -0.39 -8.00
N ALA A 157 2.30 0.01 -9.26
CA ALA A 157 2.77 -0.83 -10.36
C ALA A 157 4.27 -1.19 -10.23
N GLY A 158 5.10 -0.20 -9.86
CA GLY A 158 6.52 -0.40 -9.59
C GLY A 158 6.78 -1.34 -8.42
N LEU A 159 5.98 -1.27 -7.36
CA LEU A 159 6.03 -2.19 -6.22
C LEU A 159 5.64 -3.61 -6.60
N VAL A 160 4.64 -3.80 -7.48
CA VAL A 160 4.31 -5.13 -8.01
C VAL A 160 5.50 -5.70 -8.79
N ALA A 161 6.08 -4.91 -9.70
CA ALA A 161 7.24 -5.34 -10.46
C ALA A 161 8.43 -5.67 -9.54
N ALA A 162 8.73 -4.80 -8.57
CA ALA A 162 9.77 -5.05 -7.58
C ALA A 162 9.49 -6.32 -6.76
N ALA A 163 8.24 -6.53 -6.32
CA ALA A 163 7.87 -7.70 -5.54
C ALA A 163 8.08 -9.01 -6.30
N LEU A 164 7.75 -9.05 -7.59
CA LEU A 164 7.80 -10.28 -8.38
C LEU A 164 9.18 -10.58 -8.96
N PHE A 165 9.94 -9.56 -9.34
CA PHE A 165 11.22 -9.73 -10.04
C PHE A 165 12.45 -9.44 -9.16
N LEU A 166 12.33 -8.54 -8.18
CA LEU A 166 13.43 -8.15 -7.28
C LEU A 166 12.96 -8.02 -5.82
N PRO A 167 12.50 -9.10 -5.14
CA PRO A 167 11.88 -9.00 -3.81
C PRO A 167 12.77 -8.32 -2.75
N VAL A 168 14.09 -8.42 -2.89
CA VAL A 168 15.06 -7.74 -2.00
C VAL A 168 14.93 -6.21 -2.08
N LEU A 169 14.59 -5.66 -3.25
CA LEU A 169 14.33 -4.22 -3.40
C LEU A 169 13.15 -3.76 -2.55
N VAL A 170 12.13 -4.61 -2.36
CA VAL A 170 10.99 -4.32 -1.47
C VAL A 170 11.46 -4.05 -0.05
N ALA A 171 12.39 -4.86 0.48
CA ALA A 171 12.92 -4.66 1.82
C ALA A 171 13.60 -3.27 1.94
N VAL A 172 14.39 -2.89 0.94
CA VAL A 172 15.05 -1.57 0.89
C VAL A 172 14.01 -0.44 0.84
N LEU A 173 12.99 -0.56 0.00
CA LEU A 173 11.92 0.44 -0.13
C LEU A 173 11.11 0.59 1.16
N VAL A 174 10.74 -0.52 1.80
CA VAL A 174 10.01 -0.51 3.08
C VAL A 174 10.85 0.17 4.16
N VAL A 175 12.14 -0.17 4.28
CA VAL A 175 13.05 0.48 5.24
C VAL A 175 13.15 1.98 4.95
N ALA A 176 13.31 2.38 3.69
CA ALA A 176 13.40 3.79 3.30
C ALA A 176 12.12 4.56 3.70
N VAL A 177 10.94 3.98 3.50
CA VAL A 177 9.65 4.57 3.88
C VAL A 177 9.55 4.70 5.40
N VAL A 178 9.86 3.64 6.16
CA VAL A 178 9.81 3.66 7.64
C VAL A 178 10.75 4.72 8.20
N VAL A 179 11.98 4.78 7.71
CA VAL A 179 12.96 5.80 8.11
C VAL A 179 12.46 7.20 7.75
N GLY A 180 11.94 7.40 6.55
CA GLY A 180 11.37 8.68 6.11
C GLY A 180 10.23 9.16 7.03
N LEU A 181 9.28 8.28 7.34
CA LEU A 181 8.16 8.57 8.25
C LEU A 181 8.65 8.88 9.67
N TRP A 182 9.62 8.12 10.17
CA TRP A 182 10.21 8.36 11.50
C TRP A 182 10.89 9.74 11.58
N LEU A 183 11.69 10.10 10.57
CA LEU A 183 12.35 11.40 10.49
C LEU A 183 11.33 12.55 10.43
N LEU A 184 10.26 12.37 9.67
CA LEU A 184 9.18 13.35 9.55
C LEU A 184 8.44 13.53 10.89
N ALA A 185 8.07 12.43 11.54
CA ALA A 185 7.42 12.45 12.85
C ALA A 185 8.29 13.13 13.91
N ARG A 186 9.60 12.86 13.92
CA ARG A 186 10.56 13.52 14.80
C ARG A 186 10.59 15.03 14.57
N ARG A 187 10.65 15.46 13.31
CA ARG A 187 10.64 16.89 12.94
C ARG A 187 9.36 17.60 13.41
N PHE A 188 8.21 16.95 13.34
CA PHE A 188 6.96 17.52 13.85
C PHE A 188 6.89 17.58 15.38
N ARG A 189 7.42 16.55 16.08
CA ARG A 189 7.54 16.57 17.55
C ARG A 189 8.46 17.69 18.04
N ASP A 190 9.60 17.86 17.37
CA ASP A 190 10.59 18.90 17.71
C ASP A 190 10.04 20.32 17.50
N ARG A 191 9.16 20.53 16.51
CA ARG A 191 8.46 21.80 16.31
C ARG A 191 7.44 22.08 17.42
N ARG A 192 6.72 21.06 17.89
CA ARG A 192 5.72 21.19 18.98
C ARG A 192 6.38 21.47 20.34
N THR A 193 7.54 20.88 20.63
CA THR A 193 8.28 21.16 21.87
C THR A 193 8.89 22.56 21.88
N ARG A 194 9.44 23.03 20.76
CA ARG A 194 9.93 24.41 20.61
C ARG A 194 8.80 25.45 20.71
N GLY A 195 7.64 25.20 20.11
CA GLY A 195 6.47 26.08 20.22
C GLY A 195 5.91 26.20 21.63
N ARG A 196 5.98 25.13 22.44
CA ARG A 196 5.59 25.16 23.86
C ARG A 196 6.61 25.89 24.75
N ALA A 197 7.90 25.76 24.47
CA ALA A 197 8.94 26.47 25.21
C ALA A 197 8.91 27.99 24.97
N ALA A 198 8.53 28.43 23.76
CA ALA A 198 8.36 29.85 23.45
C ALA A 198 7.06 30.46 24.02
N ALA A 199 6.11 29.63 24.45
CA ALA A 199 4.80 30.04 24.97
C ALA A 199 4.75 30.13 26.51
N VAL A 200 5.90 30.13 27.19
CA VAL A 200 6.00 30.49 28.62
C VAL A 200 6.54 31.93 28.69
N PRO A 201 5.67 32.96 28.77
CA PRO A 201 6.12 34.31 29.11
C PRO A 201 6.65 34.30 30.53
N GLY A 202 7.72 35.05 30.78
CA GLY A 202 8.38 35.18 32.08
C GLY A 202 7.37 35.31 33.23
N GLY A 203 7.55 34.48 34.25
CA GLY A 203 6.76 34.57 35.48
C GLY A 203 6.93 35.94 36.14
N PRO A 204 5.94 36.40 36.91
CA PRO A 204 5.96 37.73 37.52
C PRO A 204 7.19 37.90 38.40
N GLU A 205 8.02 38.88 38.06
CA GLU A 205 9.09 39.38 38.93
C GLU A 205 8.43 40.07 40.12
N TRP A 206 8.28 39.35 41.23
CA TRP A 206 7.91 39.93 42.51
C TRP A 206 9.14 40.65 43.07
N SER A 207 9.31 41.94 42.74
CA SER A 207 10.25 42.82 43.44
C SER A 207 9.60 43.30 44.76
N ALA A 208 10.23 42.93 45.88
CA ALA A 208 9.91 43.38 47.23
C ALA A 208 10.54 44.74 47.56
#